data_AF-A0A2S0T181-F1
#
_entry.id   AF-A0A2S0T181-F1
#
_cell.length_a   1.000
_cell.length_b   1.000
_cell.length_c   1.000
_cell.angle_alpha   90.00
_cell.angle_beta   90.00
_cell.angle_gamma   90.00
#
_symmetry.space_group_name_H-M   'P 1'
#
loop_
_entity.id
_entity.type
_entity.pdbx_description
1 polymer ?
#
loop_
_entity_poly.entity_id
_entity_poly.type
_entity_poly.pdbx_seq_one_letter_code
_entity_poly.pdbx_strand_id
1 'polypeptide(L)'
;MEQENVMGTCPKCQNSVVNKGKFYGCSGYKDGCKFTLPKRWSQKALTKKNVQDLLSKRETSLIKGFKSKKGSNFSAKLTLNDEMKLAFEFPKK
;
A
#
# COMPACT_ATOMS: atom_id res chain seq x y z
N MET A 1 -15.10 -10.04 -20.97
CA MET A 1 -14.38 -8.81 -20.53
C MET A 1 -14.14 -8.90 -19.04
N GLU A 2 -13.18 -9.72 -18.62
CA GLU A 2 -12.72 -9.75 -17.23
C GLU A 2 -11.83 -8.52 -17.03
N GLN A 3 -12.30 -7.57 -16.22
CA GLN A 3 -11.50 -6.40 -15.89
C GLN A 3 -10.32 -6.84 -15.04
N GLU A 4 -9.16 -6.96 -15.69
CA GLU A 4 -7.86 -7.19 -15.07
C GLU A 4 -7.54 -6.04 -14.12
N ASN A 5 -7.96 -6.20 -12.88
CA ASN A 5 -7.79 -5.25 -11.79
C ASN A 5 -6.36 -5.32 -11.20
N VAL A 6 -5.37 -5.77 -11.97
CA VAL A 6 -4.00 -5.94 -11.52
C VAL A 6 -3.35 -4.56 -11.36
N MET A 7 -2.94 -4.24 -10.14
CA MET A 7 -2.25 -2.98 -9.81
C MET A 7 -0.73 -3.08 -9.96
N GLY A 8 -0.18 -4.29 -9.87
CA GLY A 8 1.24 -4.56 -9.97
C GLY A 8 1.62 -5.87 -9.29
N THR A 9 2.91 -6.06 -9.08
CA THR A 9 3.49 -7.31 -8.59
C THR A 9 3.95 -7.18 -7.14
N CYS A 10 3.61 -8.15 -6.30
CA CYS A 10 3.96 -8.11 -4.88
C CYS A 10 5.46 -8.36 -4.66
N PRO A 11 6.19 -7.48 -3.95
CA PRO A 11 7.63 -7.66 -3.72
C PRO A 11 7.98 -8.77 -2.72
N LYS A 12 6.99 -9.39 -2.07
CA LYS A 12 7.15 -10.52 -1.14
C LYS A 12 7.17 -11.87 -1.85
N CYS A 13 6.24 -12.05 -2.77
CA CYS A 13 5.93 -13.35 -3.38
C CYS A 13 5.86 -13.30 -4.90
N GLN A 14 6.16 -12.14 -5.49
CA GLN A 14 6.10 -11.88 -6.94
C GLN A 14 4.73 -12.16 -7.59
N ASN A 15 3.67 -12.30 -6.79
CA ASN A 15 2.31 -12.51 -7.30
C ASN A 15 1.63 -11.20 -7.68
N SER A 16 0.66 -11.29 -8.59
CA SER A 16 -0.18 -10.16 -8.99
C SER A 16 -1.03 -9.65 -7.82
N VAL A 17 -1.00 -8.34 -7.58
CA VAL A 17 -1.88 -7.64 -6.65
C VAL A 17 -3.10 -7.15 -7.40
N VAL A 18 -4.26 -7.64 -7.00
CA VAL A 18 -5.54 -7.35 -7.64
C VAL A 18 -6.38 -6.41 -6.79
N ASN A 19 -7.07 -5.48 -7.45
CA ASN A 19 -8.02 -4.57 -6.83
C ASN A 19 -9.38 -5.26 -6.67
N LYS A 20 -9.77 -5.56 -5.43
CA LYS A 20 -11.08 -6.11 -5.06
C LYS A 20 -12.15 -5.01 -4.86
N GLY A 21 -11.97 -3.83 -5.45
CA GLY A 21 -12.91 -2.72 -5.34
C GLY A 21 -12.75 -1.88 -4.08
N LYS A 22 -12.82 -2.46 -2.87
CA LYS A 22 -12.63 -1.74 -1.59
C LYS A 22 -11.17 -1.74 -1.11
N PHE A 23 -10.39 -2.74 -1.51
CA PHE A 23 -8.99 -2.91 -1.13
C PHE A 23 -8.26 -3.68 -2.22
N TYR A 24 -6.94 -3.64 -2.18
CA TYR A 24 -6.04 -4.41 -3.01
C TYR A 24 -5.57 -5.63 -2.23
N GLY A 25 -5.71 -6.82 -2.81
CA GLY A 25 -5.26 -8.07 -2.23
C GLY A 25 -4.22 -8.72 -3.13
N CYS A 26 -3.16 -9.26 -2.53
CA CYS A 26 -2.25 -10.11 -3.28
C CYS A 26 -2.93 -11.44 -3.66
N SER A 27 -2.77 -11.89 -4.91
CA SER A 27 -3.25 -13.20 -5.35
C SER A 27 -2.58 -14.34 -4.58
N GLY A 28 -1.32 -14.14 -4.19
CA GLY A 28 -0.53 -15.06 -3.36
C GLY A 28 -0.95 -15.14 -1.89
N TYR A 29 -2.12 -14.61 -1.50
CA TYR A 29 -2.62 -14.74 -0.13
C TYR A 29 -2.78 -16.21 0.29
N LYS A 30 -3.16 -17.08 -0.66
CA LYS A 30 -3.25 -18.53 -0.45
C LYS A 30 -1.89 -19.20 -0.24
N ASP A 31 -0.83 -18.65 -0.82
CA ASP A 31 0.57 -19.09 -0.66
C ASP A 31 1.23 -18.58 0.64
N GLY A 32 0.50 -17.86 1.49
CA GLY A 32 1.02 -17.29 2.74
C GLY A 32 1.42 -15.81 2.66
N CYS A 33 1.24 -15.17 1.50
CA CYS A 33 1.47 -13.72 1.38
C CYS A 33 0.29 -12.91 1.97
N LYS A 34 0.39 -12.54 3.25
CA LYS A 34 -0.62 -11.70 3.94
C LYS A 34 -0.64 -10.23 3.52
N PHE A 35 -0.16 -9.92 2.31
CA PHE A 35 -0.10 -8.57 1.79
C PHE A 35 -1.47 -8.10 1.30
N THR A 36 -2.03 -7.13 2.01
CA THR A 36 -3.29 -6.47 1.68
C THR A 36 -3.16 -4.98 1.89
N LEU A 37 -3.57 -4.20 0.89
CA LEU A 37 -3.56 -2.73 0.97
C LEU A 37 -4.99 -2.23 0.89
N PRO A 38 -5.53 -1.54 1.89
CA PRO A 38 -6.82 -0.89 1.74
C PRO A 38 -6.70 0.31 0.79
N LYS A 39 -7.76 0.61 0.04
CA LYS A 39 -7.80 1.82 -0.80
C LYS A 39 -7.69 3.10 0.03
N ARG A 40 -8.08 3.05 1.31
CA ARG A 40 -7.96 4.15 2.26
C ARG A 40 -7.07 3.74 3.42
N TRP A 41 -6.00 4.50 3.64
CA TRP A 41 -5.10 4.35 4.77
C TRP A 41 -5.02 5.69 5.51
N SER A 42 -5.30 5.68 6.82
CA SER A 42 -5.24 6.88 7.67
C SER A 42 -6.02 8.09 7.11
N GLN A 43 -7.28 7.86 6.74
CA GLN A 43 -8.21 8.84 6.15
C GLN A 43 -7.78 9.43 4.79
N LYS A 44 -6.76 8.86 4.15
CA LYS A 44 -6.36 9.20 2.78
C LYS A 44 -6.52 8.03 1.83
N ALA A 45 -6.97 8.32 0.62
CA ALA A 45 -7.01 7.33 -0.45
C ALA A 45 -5.60 7.12 -1.03
N LEU A 46 -5.18 5.86 -1.14
CA LEU A 46 -3.97 5.50 -1.85
C LEU A 46 -4.25 5.54 -3.35
N THR A 47 -3.47 6.34 -4.07
CA THR A 47 -3.55 6.41 -5.53
C THR A 47 -2.88 5.19 -6.15
N LYS A 48 -3.22 4.88 -7.41
CA LYS A 48 -2.58 3.79 -8.16
C LYS A 48 -1.05 3.92 -8.16
N LYS A 49 -0.54 5.17 -8.30
CA LYS A 49 0.89 5.47 -8.27
C LYS A 49 1.54 5.09 -6.94
N ASN A 50 0.91 5.40 -5.81
CA ASN A 50 1.44 5.00 -4.50
C ASN A 50 1.50 3.48 -4.35
N VAL A 51 0.46 2.78 -4.82
CA VAL A 51 0.44 1.31 -4.80
C VAL A 51 1.55 0.75 -5.67
N GLN A 52 1.74 1.25 -6.89
CA GLN A 52 2.83 0.83 -7.77
C GLN A 52 4.21 1.09 -7.16
N ASP A 53 4.43 2.26 -6.54
CA ASP A 53 5.70 2.60 -5.88
C ASP A 53 5.97 1.63 -4.70
N LEU A 54 4.95 1.35 -3.88
CA LEU A 54 5.02 0.34 -2.81
C LEU A 54 5.37 -1.05 -3.32
N LEU A 55 4.85 -1.41 -4.49
CA LEU A 55 5.08 -2.73 -5.09
C LEU A 55 6.48 -2.85 -5.69
N SER A 56 6.97 -1.81 -6.35
CA SER A 56 8.30 -1.81 -6.99
C SER A 56 9.44 -1.50 -6.02
N LYS A 57 9.27 -0.49 -5.17
CA LYS A 57 10.33 0.04 -4.28
C LYS A 57 10.19 -0.39 -2.83
N ARG A 58 9.07 -1.01 -2.45
CA ARG A 58 8.70 -1.26 -1.04
C ARG A 58 8.47 0.01 -0.21
N GLU A 59 8.46 1.17 -0.84
CA GLU A 59 8.14 2.47 -0.25
C GLU A 59 7.24 3.28 -1.17
N THR A 60 6.44 4.18 -0.59
CA THR A 60 5.76 5.23 -1.34
C THR A 60 6.52 6.53 -1.25
N SER A 61 6.28 7.36 -2.25
CA SER A 61 6.50 8.80 -2.16
C SER A 61 5.81 9.42 -0.93
N LEU A 62 6.31 10.57 -0.48
CA LEU A 62 5.78 11.29 0.67
C LEU A 62 4.31 11.69 0.43
N ILE A 63 3.39 11.09 1.20
CA ILE A 63 1.97 11.39 1.12
C ILE A 63 1.65 12.45 2.15
N LYS A 64 1.17 13.60 1.67
CA LYS A 64 0.73 14.72 2.51
C LYS A 64 -0.74 14.57 2.89
N GLY A 65 -1.06 14.94 4.13
CA GLY A 65 -2.44 15.02 4.60
C GLY A 65 -2.96 13.72 5.22
N PHE A 66 -2.10 12.87 5.75
CA PHE A 66 -2.52 11.84 6.69
C PHE A 66 -3.06 12.50 7.94
N LYS A 67 -4.17 11.98 8.49
CA LYS A 67 -4.76 12.52 9.71
C LYS A 67 -4.31 11.70 10.91
N SER A 68 -3.65 12.36 11.86
CA SER A 68 -3.24 11.74 13.12
C SER A 68 -4.45 11.51 14.04
N LYS A 69 -4.30 10.61 15.02
CA LYS A 69 -5.28 10.45 16.11
C LYS A 69 -5.57 11.78 16.81
N LYS A 70 -4.60 12.70 16.83
CA LYS A 70 -4.72 14.04 17.44
C LYS A 70 -5.47 15.06 16.56
N GLY A 71 -5.95 14.67 15.38
CA GLY A 71 -6.68 15.53 14.46
C GLY A 71 -5.82 16.32 13.47
N SER A 72 -4.52 16.47 13.74
CA SER A 72 -3.58 17.19 12.85
C SER A 72 -3.24 16.40 11.59
N ASN A 73 -3.04 17.14 10.50
CA ASN A 73 -2.57 16.62 9.23
C ASN A 73 -1.04 16.49 9.28
N PHE A 74 -0.49 15.35 8.91
CA PHE A 74 0.94 15.14 8.78
C PHE A 74 1.28 14.53 7.42
N SER A 75 2.57 14.60 7.09
CA SER A 75 3.10 13.97 5.88
C SER A 75 4.01 12.83 6.30
N ALA A 76 3.79 11.66 5.71
CA ALA A 76 4.62 10.48 5.94
C ALA A 76 4.73 9.69 4.64
N LYS A 77 5.78 8.89 4.54
CA LYS A 77 5.89 7.84 3.54
C LYS A 77 5.28 6.56 4.12
N LEU A 78 4.75 5.72 3.23
CA LEU A 78 4.37 4.36 3.60
C LEU A 78 5.46 3.42 3.13
N THR A 79 6.03 2.65 4.04
CA THR A 79 7.05 1.65 3.73
C THR A 79 6.55 0.27 4.12
N LEU A 80 7.11 -0.75 3.50
CA LEU A 80 6.92 -2.13 3.94
C LEU A 80 8.02 -2.49 4.91
N ASN A 81 7.62 -2.87 6.12
CA ASN A 81 8.55 -3.45 7.08
C ASN A 81 8.87 -4.91 6.69
N ASP A 82 9.80 -5.53 7.43
CA ASP A 82 10.22 -6.92 7.22
C ASP A 82 9.06 -7.92 7.31
N GLU A 83 8.05 -7.63 8.14
CA GLU A 83 6.83 -8.42 8.24
C GLU A 83 5.87 -8.26 7.05
N MET A 84 6.21 -7.38 6.10
CA MET A 84 5.41 -7.00 4.92
C MET A 84 4.07 -6.36 5.29
N LYS A 85 4.08 -5.61 6.39
CA LYS A 85 3.01 -4.72 6.85
C LYS A 85 3.34 -3.29 6.46
N LEU A 86 2.30 -2.51 6.19
CA LEU A 86 2.43 -1.07 5.99
C LEU A 86 2.90 -0.39 7.29
N ALA A 87 4.04 0.27 7.23
CA ALA A 87 4.59 1.13 8.26
C ALA A 87 4.58 2.59 7.80
N PHE A 88 4.48 3.51 8.74
CA PHE A 88 4.68 4.93 8.48
C PHE A 88 6.15 5.27 8.68
N GLU A 89 6.79 5.74 7.63
CA GLU A 89 8.11 6.35 7.71
C GLU A 89 7.96 7.87 7.66
N PHE A 90 8.32 8.53 8.75
CA PHE A 90 8.39 9.98 8.79
C PHE A 90 9.79 10.38 8.35
N PRO A 91 9.96 11.22 7.30
CA PRO A 91 11.28 11.74 6.99
C PRO A 91 11.75 12.57 8.20
N LYS A 92 12.76 12.07 8.91
CA LYS A 92 13.46 12.86 9.92
C LYS A 92 14.19 13.98 9.19
N LYS A 93 13.84 15.21 9.52
CA LYS A 93 14.61 16.40 9.16
C LYS A 93 15.59 16.69 10.28
#